data_AF-A0A936GPC6-F1
#
_entry.id   AF-A0A936GPC6-F1
#
_cell.length_a   1.000
_cell.length_b   1.000
_cell.length_c   1.000
_cell.angle_alpha   90.00
_cell.angle_beta   90.00
_cell.angle_gamma   90.00
#
_symmetry.space_group_name_H-M   'P 1'
#
loop_
_entity.id
_entity.type
_entity.pdbx_description
1 polymer ?
#
loop_
_entity_poly.entity_id
_entity_poly.type
_entity_poly.pdbx_seq_one_letter_code
_entity_poly.pdbx_strand_id
1 'polypeptide(L)'
;MTTALQFSGHVERKNIFTPFGIRFWDPVTNNQILDGLRVTARPLQGGGTVKQGVRTASGIYAFHGLSGLHEVEYPKDDSVRNVSPPFARRFIFHVSDNLQRFLDAVFTVDLPFRGIYPTDTLNALGNRIPGFYLFSAPTRQSISTWAVVRAQLVEKTNSTADKPAANAVVEIIEPNNRIWFGIADEEGRVAVMFPYPSFTGAPNIQLSPPLAKRQQQWRMRVRVRYAPTALMQPSGSLLPELRSILNQPRGMLWANPSTPGNSLATTLTYGEEIIIRTHTQSELWIRAT
;
A
#
# COMPACT_ATOMS: atom_id res chain seq x y z
N MET A 1 0.91 67.90 26.72
CA MET A 1 1.56 67.43 25.48
C MET A 1 2.04 66.01 25.73
N THR A 2 1.35 65.02 25.18
CA THR A 2 1.61 63.60 25.43
C THR A 2 2.28 63.02 24.18
N THR A 3 3.58 62.77 24.27
CA THR A 3 4.37 62.19 23.17
C THR A 3 4.05 60.70 23.06
N ALA A 4 3.32 60.32 22.01
CA ALA A 4 3.09 58.91 21.67
C ALA A 4 4.33 58.34 20.99
N LEU A 5 5.02 57.42 21.65
CA LEU A 5 6.09 56.61 21.06
C LEU A 5 5.48 55.63 20.05
N GLN A 6 5.67 55.89 18.75
CA GLN A 6 5.39 54.92 17.69
C GLN A 6 6.52 53.88 17.64
N PHE A 7 6.23 52.66 18.08
CA PHE A 7 7.08 51.51 17.81
C PHE A 7 6.78 50.97 16.41
N SER A 8 7.55 51.43 15.42
CA SER A 8 7.57 50.87 14.07
C SER A 8 8.38 49.56 14.04
N GLY A 9 7.95 48.55 14.80
CA GLY A 9 8.58 47.24 14.79
C GLY A 9 8.18 46.48 13.52
N HIS A 10 9.10 46.33 12.57
CA HIS A 10 8.90 45.41 11.45
C HIS A 10 8.74 43.98 12.00
N VAL A 11 7.56 43.40 11.86
CA VAL A 11 7.32 42.00 12.21
C VAL A 11 8.03 41.14 11.18
N GLU A 12 9.10 40.45 11.60
CA GLU A 12 9.76 39.44 10.77
C GLU A 12 8.79 38.28 10.54
N ARG A 13 8.36 38.10 9.29
CA ARG A 13 7.50 36.99 8.89
C ARG A 13 8.37 35.89 8.27
N LYS A 14 8.55 34.79 8.99
CA LYS A 14 9.20 33.59 8.47
C LYS A 14 8.15 32.61 7.94
N ASN A 15 8.16 32.37 6.63
CA ASN A 15 7.33 31.35 6.00
C ASN A 15 8.15 30.06 5.87
N ILE A 16 7.61 28.95 6.36
CA ILE A 16 8.26 27.63 6.29
C ILE A 16 7.31 26.69 5.54
N PHE A 17 7.82 26.04 4.49
CA PHE A 17 7.04 25.12 3.66
C PHE A 17 7.43 23.67 3.93
N THR A 18 6.46 22.79 4.11
CA THR A 18 6.71 21.33 4.14
C THR A 18 6.88 20.81 2.72
N PRO A 19 8.07 20.35 2.28
CA PRO A 19 8.28 19.93 0.90
C PRO A 19 7.55 18.64 0.51
N PHE A 20 7.16 17.83 1.50
CA PHE A 20 6.40 16.60 1.28
C PHE A 20 5.56 16.21 2.50
N GLY A 21 4.29 15.91 2.26
CA GLY A 21 3.39 15.27 3.23
C GLY A 21 2.72 14.06 2.60
N ILE A 22 2.56 12.97 3.35
CA ILE A 22 1.89 11.75 2.89
C ILE A 22 0.94 11.18 3.96
N ARG A 23 -0.17 10.59 3.52
CA ARG A 23 -1.07 9.79 4.37
C ARG A 23 -1.02 8.33 3.94
N PHE A 24 -1.09 7.44 4.92
CA PHE A 24 -1.20 6.00 4.69
C PHE A 24 -2.62 5.53 5.01
N TRP A 25 -3.11 4.59 4.22
CA TRP A 25 -4.49 4.14 4.27
C TRP A 25 -4.56 2.62 4.28
N ASP A 26 -5.45 2.08 5.12
CA ASP A 26 -5.72 0.66 5.17
C ASP A 26 -6.93 0.36 4.27
N PRO A 27 -6.75 -0.40 3.17
CA PRO A 27 -7.83 -0.70 2.24
C PRO A 27 -8.93 -1.60 2.86
N VAL A 28 -8.61 -2.33 3.93
CA VAL A 28 -9.53 -3.27 4.58
C VAL A 28 -10.55 -2.54 5.44
N THR A 29 -10.08 -1.63 6.31
CA THR A 29 -10.93 -0.80 7.17
C THR A 29 -11.44 0.45 6.47
N ASN A 30 -10.87 0.80 5.31
CA ASN A 30 -11.06 2.07 4.64
C ASN A 30 -10.83 3.27 5.59
N ASN A 31 -9.78 3.19 6.41
CA ASN A 31 -9.40 4.23 7.35
C ASN A 31 -7.92 4.61 7.20
N GLN A 32 -7.59 5.81 7.68
CA GLN A 32 -6.22 6.26 7.79
C GLN A 32 -5.46 5.45 8.85
N ILE A 33 -4.22 5.09 8.56
CA ILE A 33 -3.33 4.45 9.52
C ILE A 33 -2.69 5.53 10.39
N LEU A 34 -3.01 5.51 11.68
CA LEU A 34 -2.66 6.58 12.62
C LEU A 34 -1.48 6.25 13.53
N ASP A 35 -0.98 5.03 13.54
CA ASP A 35 0.04 4.57 14.48
C ASP A 35 0.92 3.47 13.86
N GLY A 36 1.96 3.06 14.59
CA GLY A 36 2.81 1.91 14.24
C GLY A 36 3.79 2.13 13.09
N LEU A 37 3.52 3.06 12.17
CA LEU A 37 4.39 3.28 11.01
C LEU A 37 5.63 4.11 11.33
N ARG A 38 6.77 3.66 10.81
CA ARG A 38 8.01 4.44 10.67
C ARG A 38 8.25 4.70 9.19
N VAL A 39 8.27 5.98 8.84
CA VAL A 39 8.41 6.44 7.45
C VAL A 39 9.70 7.24 7.33
N THR A 40 10.56 6.83 6.42
CA THR A 40 11.85 7.49 6.19
C THR A 40 12.02 7.84 4.72
N ALA A 41 12.82 8.87 4.44
CA ALA A 41 13.10 9.37 3.11
C ALA A 41 14.59 9.62 2.93
N ARG A 42 15.11 9.37 1.73
CA ARG A 42 16.45 9.78 1.31
C ARG A 42 16.49 10.06 -0.19
N PRO A 43 17.42 10.90 -0.68
CA PRO A 43 17.62 11.10 -2.11
C PRO A 43 17.91 9.76 -2.81
N LEU A 44 17.33 9.55 -4.00
CA LEU A 44 17.63 8.38 -4.83
C LEU A 44 19.10 8.40 -5.32
N GLN A 45 19.62 9.59 -5.60
CA GLN A 45 20.98 9.81 -6.10
C GLN A 45 21.81 10.63 -5.10
N GLY A 46 23.13 10.40 -5.08
CA GLY A 46 24.09 11.31 -4.46
C GLY A 46 24.27 11.19 -2.94
N GLY A 47 23.85 10.08 -2.31
CA GLY A 47 24.19 9.79 -0.91
C GLY A 47 23.75 10.86 0.08
N GLY A 48 22.45 10.99 0.34
CA GLY A 48 21.92 11.90 1.36
C GLY A 48 21.63 11.22 2.69
N THR A 49 21.52 12.02 3.75
CA THR A 49 21.11 11.52 5.07
C THR A 49 19.66 11.02 5.03
N VAL A 50 19.40 9.89 5.69
CA VAL A 50 18.03 9.42 5.92
C VAL A 50 17.31 10.40 6.84
N LYS A 51 16.12 10.83 6.44
CA LYS A 51 15.24 11.68 7.24
C LYS A 51 13.99 10.91 7.63
N GLN A 52 13.62 10.98 8.90
CA GLN A 52 12.37 10.40 9.39
C GLN A 52 11.24 11.42 9.25
N GLY A 53 10.09 10.97 8.77
CA GLY A 53 8.89 11.79 8.71
C GLY A 53 8.32 12.01 10.11
N VAL A 54 7.87 13.23 10.38
CA VAL A 54 7.18 13.59 11.63
C VAL A 54 5.69 13.49 11.39
N ARG A 55 5.00 12.70 12.22
CA ARG A 55 3.55 12.56 12.15
C ARG A 55 2.87 13.79 12.77
N THR A 56 1.97 14.43 12.03
CA THR A 56 1.14 15.53 12.52
C THR A 56 -0.08 15.01 13.29
N ALA A 57 -0.80 15.92 13.98
CA ALA A 57 -2.06 15.59 14.65
C ALA A 57 -3.14 15.04 13.68
N SER A 58 -3.12 15.46 12.41
CA SER A 58 -4.00 14.96 11.35
C SER A 58 -3.50 13.66 10.68
N GLY A 59 -2.47 13.02 11.27
CA GLY A 59 -1.92 11.75 10.81
C GLY A 59 -1.14 11.81 9.49
N ILE A 60 -0.74 13.01 9.05
CA ILE A 60 0.13 13.18 7.87
C ILE A 60 1.57 12.98 8.32
N TYR A 61 2.36 12.22 7.57
CA TYR A 61 3.82 12.19 7.74
C TYR A 61 4.42 13.35 6.94
N ALA A 62 4.84 14.39 7.65
CA ALA A 62 5.48 15.57 7.11
C ALA A 62 7.00 15.40 7.12
N PHE A 63 7.65 15.75 6.01
CA PHE A 63 9.09 15.70 5.87
C PHE A 63 9.65 17.11 5.73
N HIS A 64 10.71 17.37 6.49
CA HIS A 64 11.42 18.63 6.58
C HIS A 64 12.93 18.38 6.46
N GLY A 65 13.70 19.38 6.04
CA GLY A 65 15.16 19.30 5.94
C GLY A 65 15.66 18.20 4.99
N LEU A 66 14.88 17.88 3.95
CA LEU A 66 15.29 16.91 2.93
C LEU A 66 16.47 17.46 2.12
N SER A 67 17.49 16.64 1.86
CA SER A 67 18.72 17.05 1.20
C SER A 67 18.45 17.67 -0.18
N GLY A 68 18.85 18.92 -0.37
CA GLY A 68 18.65 19.66 -1.62
C GLY A 68 17.28 20.32 -1.77
N LEU A 69 16.44 20.34 -0.72
CA LEU A 69 15.15 21.05 -0.70
C LEU A 69 15.10 22.21 0.30
N HIS A 70 16.25 22.64 0.84
CA HIS A 70 16.30 23.71 1.85
C HIS A 70 15.75 25.05 1.32
N GLU A 71 16.09 25.42 0.08
CA GLU A 71 15.58 26.65 -0.54
C GLU A 71 14.07 26.62 -0.81
N VAL A 72 13.49 25.42 -0.95
CA VAL A 72 12.05 25.23 -1.08
C VAL A 72 11.36 25.39 0.27
N GLU A 73 11.98 24.87 1.33
CA GLU A 73 11.45 24.94 2.70
C GLU A 73 11.54 26.37 3.28
N TYR A 74 12.60 27.10 2.94
CA TYR A 74 12.88 28.46 3.41
C TYR A 74 13.13 29.40 2.22
N PRO A 75 12.09 29.81 1.47
CA PRO A 75 12.25 30.72 0.36
C PRO A 75 12.69 32.10 0.85
N LYS A 76 13.65 32.71 0.14
CA LYS A 76 14.16 34.06 0.45
C LYS A 76 13.21 35.18 0.03
N ASP A 77 12.33 34.92 -0.93
CA ASP A 77 11.37 35.87 -1.47
C ASP A 77 9.98 35.24 -1.56
N ASP A 78 8.97 35.98 -1.12
CA ASP A 78 7.56 35.61 -1.20
C ASP A 78 7.05 35.52 -2.65
N SER A 79 7.75 36.11 -3.61
CA SER A 79 7.42 36.03 -5.05
C SER A 79 7.57 34.62 -5.65
N VAL A 80 8.38 33.75 -5.02
CA VAL A 80 8.64 32.37 -5.50
C VAL A 80 7.45 31.43 -5.33
N ARG A 81 6.40 31.86 -4.60
CA ARG A 81 5.18 31.07 -4.30
C ARG A 81 4.49 30.50 -5.55
N ASN A 82 4.56 31.18 -6.69
CA ASN A 82 3.87 30.79 -7.91
C ASN A 82 4.76 30.16 -8.98
N VAL A 83 6.07 30.07 -8.75
CA VAL A 83 6.98 29.46 -9.72
C VAL A 83 6.99 27.94 -9.48
N SER A 84 6.80 27.15 -10.54
CA SER A 84 7.04 25.71 -10.49
C SER A 84 8.44 25.47 -9.92
N PRO A 85 8.62 24.59 -8.92
CA PRO A 85 9.91 24.45 -8.27
C PRO A 85 10.97 24.13 -9.32
N PRO A 86 12.08 24.88 -9.36
CA PRO A 86 13.00 24.85 -10.51
C PRO A 86 13.71 23.49 -10.67
N PHE A 87 13.69 22.63 -9.65
CA PHE A 87 14.33 21.32 -9.69
C PHE A 87 13.47 20.27 -8.97
N ALA A 88 12.97 19.29 -9.73
CA ALA A 88 12.40 18.07 -9.16
C ALA A 88 13.55 17.10 -8.82
N ARG A 89 13.62 16.67 -7.56
CA ARG A 89 14.57 15.65 -7.09
C ARG A 89 13.82 14.39 -6.69
N ARG A 90 14.32 13.23 -7.11
CA ARG A 90 13.71 11.94 -6.77
C ARG A 90 14.18 11.45 -5.41
N PHE A 91 13.24 11.08 -4.55
CA PHE A 91 13.48 10.50 -3.24
C PHE A 91 12.94 9.07 -3.17
N ILE A 92 13.61 8.23 -2.40
CA ILE A 92 13.10 6.92 -1.99
C ILE A 92 12.48 7.08 -0.61
N PHE A 93 11.27 6.57 -0.47
CA PHE A 93 10.56 6.44 0.79
C PHE A 93 10.52 4.98 1.21
N HIS A 94 10.83 4.74 2.48
CA HIS A 94 10.69 3.43 3.10
C HIS A 94 9.68 3.53 4.24
N VAL A 95 8.68 2.66 4.20
CA VAL A 95 7.62 2.52 5.20
C VAL A 95 7.79 1.18 5.86
N SER A 96 7.86 1.18 7.19
CA SER A 96 7.86 -0.04 8.00
C SER A 96 6.76 0.07 9.05
N ASP A 97 6.09 -1.03 9.39
CA ASP A 97 5.09 -1.08 10.46
C ASP A 97 5.64 -1.84 11.66
N ASN A 98 5.94 -1.12 12.74
CA ASN A 98 6.47 -1.71 13.97
C ASN A 98 5.48 -2.67 14.65
N LEU A 99 4.19 -2.59 14.28
CA LEU A 99 3.14 -3.48 14.78
C LEU A 99 2.92 -4.70 13.87
N GLN A 100 3.68 -4.85 12.79
CA GLN A 100 3.63 -5.98 11.86
C GLN A 100 2.22 -6.30 11.33
N ARG A 101 1.40 -5.25 11.12
CA ARG A 101 0.06 -5.36 10.52
C ARG A 101 0.14 -5.20 9.01
N PHE A 102 1.11 -4.43 8.52
CA PHE A 102 1.31 -4.17 7.10
C PHE A 102 2.71 -4.60 6.66
N LEU A 103 2.83 -4.93 5.38
CA LEU A 103 4.11 -5.19 4.74
C LEU A 103 4.92 -3.90 4.63
N ASP A 104 6.23 -4.03 4.78
CA ASP A 104 7.16 -2.96 4.48
C ASP A 104 7.06 -2.60 3.00
N ALA A 105 7.16 -1.30 2.71
CA ALA A 105 6.96 -0.78 1.36
C ALA A 105 8.02 0.26 1.02
N VAL A 106 8.51 0.16 -0.22
CA VAL A 106 9.42 1.15 -0.81
C VAL A 106 8.78 1.76 -2.04
N PHE A 107 8.81 3.08 -2.15
CA PHE A 107 8.33 3.80 -3.33
C PHE A 107 9.18 5.05 -3.59
N THR A 108 9.17 5.53 -4.83
CA THR A 108 9.87 6.76 -5.20
C THR A 108 8.90 7.90 -5.52
N VAL A 109 9.30 9.13 -5.18
CA VAL A 109 8.53 10.35 -5.48
C VAL A 109 9.47 11.47 -5.91
N ASP A 110 9.06 12.22 -6.93
CA ASP A 110 9.71 13.46 -7.34
C ASP A 110 9.22 14.62 -6.45
N LEU A 111 10.16 15.31 -5.81
CA LEU A 111 9.91 16.36 -4.84
C LEU A 111 10.46 17.71 -5.32
N PRO A 112 9.86 18.83 -4.88
CA PRO A 112 8.76 18.91 -3.90
C PRO A 112 7.40 18.50 -4.49
N PHE A 113 6.51 18.01 -3.63
CA PHE A 113 5.14 17.66 -3.99
C PHE A 113 4.18 18.65 -3.35
N ARG A 114 3.29 19.26 -4.14
CA ARG A 114 2.30 20.21 -3.62
C ARG A 114 1.13 19.45 -2.98
N GLY A 115 0.84 19.76 -1.72
CA GLY A 115 -0.27 19.14 -0.98
C GLY A 115 0.11 17.83 -0.32
N ILE A 116 -0.87 16.93 -0.15
CA ILE A 116 -0.71 15.66 0.55
C ILE A 116 -0.62 14.55 -0.49
N TYR A 117 0.46 13.81 -0.56
CA TYR A 117 0.57 12.66 -1.46
C TYR A 117 -0.35 11.50 -1.00
N PRO A 118 -0.99 10.75 -1.92
CA PRO A 118 -1.08 10.94 -3.36
C PRO A 118 -2.35 11.72 -3.76
N THR A 119 -2.43 13.02 -3.45
CA THR A 119 -3.52 13.88 -3.95
C THR A 119 -3.09 14.38 -5.32
N ASP A 120 -3.33 13.58 -6.33
CA ASP A 120 -3.14 13.99 -7.72
C ASP A 120 -4.20 15.06 -8.05
N THR A 121 -3.76 16.30 -8.28
CA THR A 121 -4.58 17.52 -8.34
C THR A 121 -5.46 17.65 -9.59
N LEU A 122 -5.70 16.58 -10.35
CA LEU A 122 -6.25 16.69 -11.71
C LEU A 122 -7.42 15.77 -12.09
N ASN A 123 -8.23 15.19 -11.18
CA ASN A 123 -9.54 14.64 -11.60
C ASN A 123 -10.61 14.71 -10.50
N ALA A 124 -11.63 15.55 -10.75
CA ALA A 124 -12.78 15.85 -9.89
C ALA A 124 -13.96 14.88 -10.02
N LEU A 125 -13.74 13.63 -10.48
CA LEU A 125 -14.83 12.68 -10.75
C LEU A 125 -14.47 11.29 -10.24
N GLY A 126 -15.04 10.90 -9.09
CA GLY A 126 -15.11 9.52 -8.62
C GLY A 126 -14.15 9.17 -7.47
N ASN A 127 -14.71 8.92 -6.28
CA ASN A 127 -14.17 8.23 -5.10
C ASN A 127 -12.65 7.98 -5.09
N ARG A 128 -11.84 9.04 -5.11
CA ARG A 128 -10.40 8.94 -4.87
C ARG A 128 -10.19 8.76 -3.37
N ILE A 129 -9.49 7.71 -3.01
CA ILE A 129 -9.21 7.38 -1.62
C ILE A 129 -8.00 8.21 -1.19
N PRO A 130 -8.00 8.84 0.01
CA PRO A 130 -7.20 10.04 0.27
C PRO A 130 -5.74 9.74 0.69
N GLY A 131 -5.18 8.58 0.34
CA GLY A 131 -3.89 8.13 0.87
C GLY A 131 -3.21 7.03 0.06
N PHE A 132 -1.98 6.72 0.46
CA PHE A 132 -1.14 5.65 -0.07
C PHE A 132 -1.49 4.32 0.63
N TYR A 133 -1.84 3.28 -0.14
CA TYR A 133 -2.20 2.00 0.44
C TYR A 133 -1.01 1.20 0.91
N LEU A 134 -1.19 0.58 2.08
CA LEU A 134 -0.33 -0.49 2.55
C LEU A 134 -1.07 -1.82 2.43
N PHE A 135 -0.29 -2.88 2.21
CA PHE A 135 -0.79 -4.24 2.04
C PHE A 135 -0.70 -4.97 3.37
N SER A 136 -1.71 -5.79 3.69
CA SER A 136 -1.73 -6.52 4.95
C SER A 136 -0.58 -7.52 5.02
N ALA A 137 0.14 -7.53 6.14
CA ALA A 137 1.11 -8.57 6.43
C ALA A 137 0.39 -9.91 6.68
N PRO A 138 1.00 -11.06 6.36
CA PRO A 138 0.45 -12.37 6.72
C PRO A 138 0.22 -12.55 8.23
N THR A 139 0.98 -11.86 9.07
CA THR A 139 0.85 -11.86 10.54
C THR A 139 -0.32 -11.03 11.06
N ARG A 140 -0.94 -10.21 10.21
CA ARG A 140 -2.07 -9.36 10.63
C ARG A 140 -3.21 -10.26 11.14
N GLN A 141 -3.69 -9.95 12.35
CA GLN A 141 -4.83 -10.64 12.94
C GLN A 141 -6.10 -10.36 12.13
N SER A 142 -6.84 -11.40 11.82
CA SER A 142 -8.16 -11.31 11.20
C SER A 142 -9.23 -11.04 12.25
N ILE A 143 -10.23 -10.26 11.86
CA ILE A 143 -11.48 -10.12 12.62
C ILE A 143 -12.62 -10.71 11.79
N SER A 144 -13.63 -11.26 12.46
CA SER A 144 -14.72 -12.03 11.83
C SER A 144 -15.60 -11.22 10.85
N THR A 145 -15.42 -9.91 10.76
CA THR A 145 -16.15 -9.03 9.84
C THR A 145 -15.48 -8.93 8.46
N TRP A 146 -14.28 -9.48 8.29
CA TRP A 146 -13.55 -9.46 7.01
C TRP A 146 -13.45 -10.85 6.40
N ALA A 147 -13.54 -10.88 5.08
CA ALA A 147 -13.10 -12.03 4.30
C ALA A 147 -11.56 -12.04 4.29
N VAL A 148 -11.00 -13.24 4.49
CA VAL A 148 -9.55 -13.43 4.53
C VAL A 148 -9.20 -14.57 3.60
N VAL A 149 -8.24 -14.32 2.72
CA VAL A 149 -7.65 -15.32 1.84
C VAL A 149 -6.16 -15.39 2.12
N ARG A 150 -5.66 -16.58 2.45
CA ARG A 150 -4.25 -16.85 2.75
C ARG A 150 -3.67 -17.85 1.77
N ALA A 151 -2.38 -17.73 1.51
CA ALA A 151 -1.62 -18.72 0.77
C ALA A 151 -0.14 -18.65 1.16
N GLN A 152 0.55 -19.78 0.99
CA GLN A 152 2.01 -19.89 0.95
C GLN A 152 2.41 -20.14 -0.51
N LEU A 153 3.02 -19.16 -1.16
CA LEU A 153 3.36 -19.22 -2.59
C LEU A 153 4.79 -19.70 -2.78
N VAL A 154 4.95 -20.69 -3.64
CA VAL A 154 6.25 -21.26 -4.01
C VAL A 154 6.40 -21.23 -5.52
N GLU A 155 7.56 -20.79 -5.99
CA GLU A 155 7.94 -20.84 -7.40
C GLU A 155 8.21 -22.29 -7.81
N LYS A 156 7.41 -22.81 -8.73
CA LYS A 156 7.59 -24.12 -9.32
C LYS A 156 8.79 -24.10 -10.26
N THR A 157 9.93 -24.53 -9.74
CA THR A 157 11.14 -24.75 -10.54
C THR A 157 11.30 -26.23 -10.90
N ASN A 158 12.23 -26.52 -11.82
CA ASN A 158 12.67 -27.89 -12.09
C ASN A 158 13.64 -28.42 -11.01
N SER A 159 14.01 -27.58 -10.04
CA SER A 159 14.86 -27.96 -8.90
C SER A 159 14.02 -28.62 -7.81
N THR A 160 14.68 -29.40 -6.95
CA THR A 160 14.08 -30.02 -5.77
C THR A 160 13.93 -29.06 -4.59
N ALA A 161 14.54 -27.87 -4.65
CA ALA A 161 14.42 -26.86 -3.61
C ALA A 161 13.24 -25.94 -3.91
N ASP A 162 12.28 -25.89 -2.99
CA ASP A 162 11.18 -24.95 -3.01
C ASP A 162 11.71 -23.53 -2.78
N LYS A 163 11.43 -22.65 -3.74
CA LYS A 163 11.83 -21.24 -3.67
C LYS A 163 10.59 -20.41 -3.34
N PRO A 164 10.55 -19.70 -2.20
CA PRO A 164 9.47 -18.78 -1.88
C PRO A 164 9.24 -17.76 -2.99
N ALA A 165 7.98 -17.58 -3.37
CA ALA A 165 7.59 -16.59 -4.38
C ALA A 165 7.43 -15.20 -3.75
N ALA A 166 8.54 -14.66 -3.23
CA ALA A 166 8.56 -13.36 -2.58
C ALA A 166 8.07 -12.25 -3.50
N ASN A 167 7.30 -11.30 -2.95
CA ASN A 167 6.70 -10.17 -3.68
C ASN A 167 5.71 -10.57 -4.79
N ALA A 168 5.24 -11.82 -4.86
CA ALA A 168 4.14 -12.17 -5.75
C ALA A 168 2.88 -11.40 -5.38
N VAL A 169 2.09 -10.97 -6.37
CA VAL A 169 0.81 -10.28 -6.13
C VAL A 169 -0.33 -11.25 -6.35
N VAL A 170 -1.17 -11.42 -5.33
CA VAL A 170 -2.40 -12.22 -5.42
C VAL A 170 -3.58 -11.31 -5.67
N GLU A 171 -4.35 -11.60 -6.71
CA GLU A 171 -5.60 -10.92 -7.05
C GLU A 171 -6.79 -11.82 -6.68
N ILE A 172 -7.71 -11.31 -5.88
CA ILE A 172 -8.99 -11.95 -5.57
C ILE A 172 -10.10 -11.19 -6.28
N ILE A 173 -10.81 -11.88 -7.16
CA ILE A 173 -11.84 -11.31 -8.03
C ILE A 173 -13.21 -11.80 -7.55
N GLU A 174 -14.05 -10.86 -7.15
CA GLU A 174 -15.45 -11.06 -6.77
C GLU A 174 -16.35 -11.35 -7.97
N PRO A 175 -17.57 -11.90 -7.75
CA PRO A 175 -18.59 -12.04 -8.80
C PRO A 175 -18.95 -10.72 -9.52
N ASN A 176 -18.89 -9.59 -8.83
CA ASN A 176 -19.14 -8.25 -9.38
C ASN A 176 -17.91 -7.64 -10.10
N ASN A 177 -16.84 -8.43 -10.30
CA ASN A 177 -15.55 -8.01 -10.85
C ASN A 177 -14.76 -6.98 -10.02
N ARG A 178 -15.10 -6.78 -8.75
CA ARG A 178 -14.22 -6.08 -7.81
C ARG A 178 -12.97 -6.92 -7.57
N ILE A 179 -11.82 -6.26 -7.55
CA ILE A 179 -10.52 -6.92 -7.39
C ILE A 179 -9.89 -6.44 -6.09
N TRP A 180 -9.41 -7.40 -5.30
CA TRP A 180 -8.62 -7.19 -4.10
C TRP A 180 -7.21 -7.72 -4.31
N PHE A 181 -6.25 -7.08 -3.65
CA PHE A 181 -4.84 -7.36 -3.85
C PHE A 181 -4.18 -7.69 -2.52
N GLY A 182 -3.31 -8.70 -2.52
CA GLY A 182 -2.31 -8.91 -1.48
C GLY A 182 -0.95 -9.12 -2.11
N ILE A 183 0.10 -8.88 -1.34
CA ILE A 183 1.49 -9.08 -1.75
C ILE A 183 2.08 -10.15 -0.84
N ALA A 184 2.86 -11.06 -1.41
CA ALA A 184 3.57 -12.08 -0.65
C ALA A 184 4.80 -11.48 0.03
N ASP A 185 5.06 -11.84 1.28
CA ASP A 185 6.27 -11.47 2.03
C ASP A 185 7.52 -12.20 1.49
N GLU A 186 8.66 -12.03 2.17
CA GLU A 186 9.94 -12.64 1.78
C GLU A 186 9.88 -14.17 1.81
N GLU A 187 9.05 -14.74 2.69
CA GLU A 187 8.79 -16.16 2.78
C GLU A 187 7.70 -16.63 1.81
N GLY A 188 7.14 -15.77 0.96
CA GLY A 188 6.09 -16.15 0.01
C GLY A 188 4.70 -16.29 0.64
N ARG A 189 4.50 -15.88 1.89
CA ARG A 189 3.18 -15.87 2.55
C ARG A 189 2.40 -14.65 2.14
N VAL A 190 1.10 -14.80 1.91
CA VAL A 190 0.19 -13.68 1.62
C VAL A 190 -1.06 -13.73 2.50
N ALA A 191 -1.58 -12.56 2.83
CA ALA A 191 -2.95 -12.39 3.31
C ALA A 191 -3.66 -11.31 2.47
N VAL A 192 -4.74 -11.69 1.79
CA VAL A 192 -5.66 -10.77 1.14
C VAL A 192 -6.88 -10.62 2.05
N MET A 193 -7.06 -9.43 2.61
CA MET A 193 -8.18 -9.11 3.50
C MET A 193 -9.09 -8.10 2.81
N PHE A 194 -10.40 -8.30 2.90
CA PHE A 194 -11.38 -7.42 2.29
C PHE A 194 -12.75 -7.54 2.96
N PRO A 195 -13.63 -6.52 2.85
CA PRO A 195 -15.02 -6.64 3.27
C PRO A 195 -15.72 -7.79 2.53
N TYR A 196 -16.57 -8.54 3.23
CA TYR A 196 -17.39 -9.57 2.58
C TYR A 196 -18.21 -8.97 1.43
N PRO A 197 -18.40 -9.71 0.31
CA PRO A 197 -19.28 -9.27 -0.76
C PRO A 197 -20.73 -9.12 -0.26
N SER A 198 -21.56 -8.45 -1.05
CA SER A 198 -22.97 -8.24 -0.71
C SER A 198 -23.68 -9.56 -0.41
N PHE A 199 -24.43 -9.59 0.69
CA PHE A 199 -25.23 -10.73 1.11
C PHE A 199 -26.46 -10.88 0.20
N THR A 200 -26.79 -12.11 -0.20
CA THR A 200 -28.02 -12.39 -0.95
C THR A 200 -29.12 -12.87 0.01
N GLY A 201 -30.36 -12.39 -0.14
CA GLY A 201 -31.53 -13.03 0.49
C GLY A 201 -32.21 -12.39 1.70
N ALA A 202 -32.27 -11.06 1.85
CA ALA A 202 -33.34 -10.45 2.67
C ALA A 202 -33.70 -9.02 2.23
N PRO A 203 -34.63 -8.84 1.28
CA PRO A 203 -35.17 -7.52 0.97
C PRO A 203 -36.10 -6.98 2.07
N ASN A 204 -36.72 -7.83 2.91
CA ASN A 204 -37.94 -7.47 3.65
C ASN A 204 -38.11 -8.07 5.07
N ILE A 205 -37.06 -8.27 5.88
CA ILE A 205 -37.27 -8.66 7.30
C ILE A 205 -36.39 -7.82 8.23
N GLN A 206 -36.96 -6.72 8.71
CA GLN A 206 -36.65 -6.18 10.03
C GLN A 206 -37.06 -7.25 11.06
N LEU A 207 -36.10 -7.74 11.84
CA LEU A 207 -36.21 -8.44 13.14
C LEU A 207 -35.30 -9.70 13.17
N SER A 208 -34.25 -9.61 13.99
CA SER A 208 -33.33 -10.68 14.41
C SER A 208 -32.36 -11.24 13.33
N PRO A 209 -31.08 -11.55 13.68
CA PRO A 209 -30.12 -12.00 12.68
C PRO A 209 -30.54 -13.40 12.17
N PRO A 210 -30.88 -13.57 10.87
CA PRO A 210 -31.24 -14.87 10.35
C PRO A 210 -30.03 -15.81 10.46
N LEU A 211 -30.25 -17.04 10.93
CA LEU A 211 -29.28 -18.14 10.80
C LEU A 211 -28.76 -18.29 9.36
N ALA A 212 -29.57 -17.92 8.37
CA ALA A 212 -29.22 -17.89 6.94
C ALA A 212 -28.07 -16.93 6.56
N LYS A 213 -27.67 -15.98 7.42
CA LYS A 213 -26.49 -15.13 7.17
C LYS A 213 -25.17 -15.88 7.35
N ARG A 214 -25.16 -17.00 8.10
CA ARG A 214 -23.92 -17.75 8.42
C ARG A 214 -23.48 -18.74 7.33
N GLN A 215 -24.31 -19.01 6.33
CA GLN A 215 -24.01 -19.98 5.26
C GLN A 215 -23.84 -19.32 3.88
N GLN A 216 -23.61 -18.01 3.85
CA GLN A 216 -23.44 -17.30 2.59
C GLN A 216 -22.12 -17.69 1.96
N GLN A 217 -22.19 -17.97 0.66
CA GLN A 217 -21.06 -18.40 -0.13
C GLN A 217 -20.93 -17.55 -1.39
N TRP A 218 -19.71 -17.18 -1.71
CA TRP A 218 -19.39 -16.41 -2.92
C TRP A 218 -18.34 -17.16 -3.73
N ARG A 219 -18.61 -17.37 -5.02
CA ARG A 219 -17.61 -17.92 -5.94
C ARG A 219 -16.62 -16.83 -6.31
N MET A 220 -15.36 -17.03 -5.96
CA MET A 220 -14.26 -16.11 -6.19
C MET A 220 -13.33 -16.69 -7.26
N ARG A 221 -12.58 -15.81 -7.93
CA ARG A 221 -11.45 -16.22 -8.77
C ARG A 221 -10.16 -15.65 -8.23
N VAL A 222 -9.13 -16.47 -8.21
CA VAL A 222 -7.78 -16.12 -7.78
C VAL A 222 -6.91 -16.00 -9.03
N ARG A 223 -6.08 -14.95 -9.10
CA ARG A 223 -4.97 -14.84 -10.06
C ARG A 223 -3.71 -14.46 -9.32
N VAL A 224 -2.57 -14.68 -9.97
CA VAL A 224 -1.26 -14.28 -9.44
C VAL A 224 -0.51 -13.50 -10.51
N ARG A 225 0.19 -12.45 -10.10
CA ARG A 225 1.23 -11.79 -10.87
C ARG A 225 2.58 -12.12 -10.26
N TYR A 226 3.50 -12.60 -11.08
CA TYR A 226 4.81 -13.03 -10.61
C TYR A 226 5.82 -12.96 -11.75
N ALA A 227 6.80 -12.08 -11.60
CA ALA A 227 7.97 -11.96 -12.46
C ALA A 227 9.10 -11.35 -11.63
N PRO A 228 9.85 -12.17 -10.85
CA PRO A 228 10.87 -11.65 -9.94
C PRO A 228 11.98 -10.87 -10.66
N THR A 229 12.24 -11.20 -11.93
CA THR A 229 13.22 -10.51 -12.78
C THR A 229 12.75 -9.13 -13.28
N ALA A 230 11.45 -8.83 -13.18
CA ALA A 230 10.89 -7.53 -13.57
C ALA A 230 10.83 -6.53 -12.41
N LEU A 231 11.22 -6.95 -11.20
CA LEU A 231 11.21 -6.10 -10.02
C LEU A 231 12.34 -5.06 -10.10
N MET A 232 11.99 -3.80 -9.86
CA MET A 232 12.97 -2.72 -9.80
C MET A 232 13.37 -2.51 -8.35
N GLN A 233 14.66 -2.55 -8.06
CA GLN A 233 15.19 -2.30 -6.73
C GLN A 233 15.88 -0.93 -6.70
N PRO A 234 15.30 0.09 -6.03
CA PRO A 234 15.93 1.40 -5.93
C PRO A 234 17.29 1.32 -5.22
N SER A 235 18.29 2.07 -5.70
CA SER A 235 19.65 2.02 -5.16
C SER A 235 19.69 2.24 -3.64
N GLY A 236 20.27 1.28 -2.91
CA GLY A 236 20.38 1.27 -1.45
C GLY A 236 19.13 0.83 -0.69
N SER A 237 18.09 0.35 -1.39
CA SER A 237 16.98 -0.39 -0.79
C SER A 237 17.26 -1.89 -0.93
N LEU A 238 16.90 -2.69 0.07
CA LEU A 238 16.87 -4.16 -0.05
C LEU A 238 15.53 -4.65 -0.59
N LEU A 239 14.48 -3.82 -0.49
CA LEU A 239 13.15 -4.12 -0.97
C LEU A 239 12.93 -3.57 -2.38
N PRO A 240 12.18 -4.28 -3.24
CA PRO A 240 11.76 -3.79 -4.55
C PRO A 240 10.76 -2.63 -4.41
N GLU A 241 10.70 -1.79 -5.45
CA GLU A 241 9.74 -0.69 -5.52
C GLU A 241 8.32 -1.24 -5.67
N LEU A 242 7.40 -0.81 -4.81
CA LEU A 242 6.01 -1.25 -4.78
C LEU A 242 5.32 -1.15 -6.14
N ARG A 243 5.63 -0.10 -6.91
CA ARG A 243 5.09 0.08 -8.26
C ARG A 243 5.50 -1.06 -9.20
N SER A 244 6.76 -1.51 -9.13
CA SER A 244 7.24 -2.64 -9.94
C SER A 244 6.61 -3.96 -9.51
N ILE A 245 6.40 -4.15 -8.20
CA ILE A 245 5.69 -5.31 -7.65
C ILE A 245 4.26 -5.40 -8.22
N LEU A 246 3.50 -4.30 -8.15
CA LEU A 246 2.11 -4.27 -8.60
C LEU A 246 1.96 -4.41 -10.12
N ASN A 247 2.98 -4.02 -10.88
CA ASN A 247 2.98 -4.07 -12.34
C ASN A 247 3.57 -5.36 -12.93
N GLN A 248 3.90 -6.36 -12.12
CA GLN A 248 4.31 -7.66 -12.61
C GLN A 248 3.28 -8.24 -13.61
N PRO A 249 3.71 -8.93 -14.69
CA PRO A 249 2.81 -9.66 -15.57
C PRO A 249 2.14 -10.82 -14.82
N ARG A 250 1.06 -11.34 -15.40
CA ARG A 250 0.34 -12.50 -14.85
C ARG A 250 1.24 -13.73 -14.88
N GLY A 251 1.34 -14.42 -13.75
CA GLY A 251 1.96 -15.73 -13.64
C GLY A 251 0.97 -16.86 -13.92
N MET A 252 1.50 -18.08 -13.95
CA MET A 252 0.71 -19.31 -13.89
C MET A 252 0.58 -19.77 -12.44
N LEU A 253 -0.52 -20.45 -12.13
CA LEU A 253 -0.79 -21.09 -10.85
C LEU A 253 -1.30 -22.52 -11.06
N TRP A 254 -1.03 -23.40 -10.10
CA TRP A 254 -1.41 -24.82 -10.20
C TRP A 254 -2.55 -25.12 -9.23
N ALA A 255 -3.73 -25.46 -9.76
CA ALA A 255 -4.83 -26.00 -8.96
C ALA A 255 -4.54 -27.44 -8.51
N ASN A 256 -3.83 -28.18 -9.36
CA ASN A 256 -3.35 -29.54 -9.14
C ASN A 256 -1.91 -29.65 -9.66
N PRO A 257 -1.15 -30.68 -9.28
CA PRO A 257 0.25 -30.83 -9.68
C PRO A 257 0.50 -30.94 -11.19
N SER A 258 -0.51 -31.29 -11.98
CA SER A 258 -0.33 -31.69 -13.38
C SER A 258 -0.56 -30.56 -14.39
N THR A 259 -1.48 -29.63 -14.09
CA THR A 259 -1.92 -28.64 -15.08
C THR A 259 -1.86 -27.21 -14.53
N PRO A 260 -0.99 -26.32 -15.08
CA PRO A 260 -1.05 -24.90 -14.77
C PRO A 260 -2.29 -24.25 -15.36
N GLY A 261 -2.80 -23.24 -14.68
CA GLY A 261 -3.83 -22.32 -15.14
C GLY A 261 -3.42 -20.87 -14.92
N ASN A 262 -4.20 -19.96 -15.51
CA ASN A 262 -4.06 -18.51 -15.31
C ASN A 262 -4.99 -17.98 -14.21
N SER A 263 -5.87 -18.83 -13.68
CA SER A 263 -6.79 -18.51 -12.60
C SER A 263 -7.26 -19.78 -11.88
N LEU A 264 -7.64 -19.64 -10.61
CA LEU A 264 -8.22 -20.70 -9.80
C LEU A 264 -9.60 -20.24 -9.30
N ALA A 265 -10.61 -21.09 -9.43
CA ALA A 265 -11.91 -20.86 -8.81
C ALA A 265 -11.86 -21.33 -7.35
N THR A 266 -12.42 -20.55 -6.43
CA THR A 266 -12.58 -20.91 -5.03
C THR A 266 -13.92 -20.41 -4.50
N THR A 267 -14.35 -20.89 -3.33
CA THR A 267 -15.58 -20.46 -2.68
C THR A 267 -15.24 -19.84 -1.34
N LEU A 268 -15.65 -18.60 -1.14
CA LEU A 268 -15.59 -17.90 0.14
C LEU A 268 -16.86 -18.21 0.93
N THR A 269 -16.72 -18.73 2.14
CA THR A 269 -17.83 -18.90 3.10
C THR A 269 -17.76 -17.77 4.14
N TYR A 270 -18.90 -17.22 4.53
CA TYR A 270 -18.96 -16.19 5.56
C TYR A 270 -18.41 -16.71 6.91
N GLY A 271 -17.53 -15.92 7.54
CA GLY A 271 -16.89 -16.26 8.81
C GLY A 271 -15.71 -17.22 8.71
N GLU A 272 -15.39 -17.73 7.51
CA GLU A 272 -14.28 -18.67 7.30
C GLU A 272 -13.16 -18.02 6.47
N GLU A 273 -11.92 -18.36 6.81
CA GLU A 273 -10.74 -18.01 6.01
C GLU A 273 -10.59 -19.01 4.85
N ILE A 274 -10.26 -18.51 3.65
CA ILE A 274 -9.85 -19.38 2.55
C ILE A 274 -8.34 -19.59 2.64
N ILE A 275 -7.89 -20.84 2.67
CA ILE A 275 -6.48 -21.20 2.48
C ILE A 275 -6.33 -21.77 1.07
N ILE A 276 -5.63 -21.05 0.20
CA ILE A 276 -5.38 -21.47 -1.18
C ILE A 276 -4.13 -22.35 -1.22
N ARG A 277 -4.24 -23.48 -1.91
CA ARG A 277 -3.18 -24.48 -2.05
C ARG A 277 -3.33 -25.28 -3.35
N THR A 278 -2.23 -25.86 -3.81
CA THR A 278 -2.20 -26.82 -4.92
C THR A 278 -2.61 -28.20 -4.40
N HIS A 279 -3.87 -28.60 -4.61
CA HIS A 279 -4.43 -29.89 -4.18
C HIS A 279 -4.01 -30.29 -2.74
N THR A 280 -3.42 -31.48 -2.56
CA THR A 280 -2.97 -32.07 -1.30
C THR A 280 -1.71 -31.42 -0.71
N GLN A 281 -1.12 -30.43 -1.39
CA GLN A 281 0.02 -29.69 -0.87
C GLN A 281 -0.44 -28.65 0.15
N SER A 282 0.47 -28.22 1.03
CA SER A 282 0.28 -27.07 1.92
C SER A 282 0.47 -25.73 1.21
N GLU A 283 1.04 -25.74 0.01
CA GLU A 283 1.51 -24.57 -0.71
C GLU A 283 0.76 -24.39 -2.04
N LEU A 284 0.73 -23.15 -2.53
CA LEU A 284 0.28 -22.79 -3.86
C LEU A 284 1.50 -22.66 -4.78
N TRP A 285 1.63 -23.57 -5.74
CA TRP A 285 2.67 -23.48 -6.75
C TRP A 285 2.31 -22.45 -7.81
N ILE A 286 3.28 -21.60 -8.15
CA ILE A 286 3.18 -20.58 -9.19
C ILE A 286 4.43 -20.55 -10.07
N ARG A 287 4.37 -19.86 -11.21
CA ARG A 287 5.52 -19.68 -12.10
C ARG A 287 5.39 -18.39 -12.87
N ALA A 288 6.51 -17.72 -13.12
CA ALA A 288 6.57 -16.61 -14.06
C ALA A 288 6.31 -17.11 -15.49
N THR A 289 5.58 -16.33 -16.27
CA THR A 289 5.36 -16.58 -17.70
C THR A 289 6.53 -16.12 -18.53
#